data_AF-F2LAN1-F1
#
_entry.id   AF-F2LAN1-F1
#
_cell.length_a   1.000
_cell.length_b   1.000
_cell.length_c   1.000
_cell.angle_alpha   90.00
_cell.angle_beta   90.00
_cell.angle_gamma   90.00
#
_symmetry.space_group_name_H-M   'P 1'
#
loop_
_entity.id
_entity.type
_entity.pdbx_description
1 polymer ?
#
loop_
_entity_poly.entity_id
_entity_poly.type
_entity_poly.pdbx_seq_one_letter_code
_entity_poly.pdbx_strand_id
1 'polypeptide(L)'
;MNQRKTRTASPLQPPRERGTGRAFLLAALMHVLLVALLYHGINWQNSTPAGAEAELWTEVPDSPAPRPVPPPAPPVRVAPAPPPARDDDAEIALQQKRRQQQEAAAREAQLAEQRREQALKAQQQEAEARRAAQLAAQQLAQQQAAEKQKQADKLRQQQLAEQKKLEQQQKLEQQRKQEQAQAEAQKKAEAEKAAAAKAEAAAKAKADAAAKAKAAAAANAKLDKERQARLAQLQGAAGGQGGSDGLAKSGTGSGSGGNATSPGYADKVKRRVKPFIVWNGATEGLVTSVDVRCSPSGDVLSVSVVRPSGNPAWDETVVGAVRAASPLPPDTNGITPKKIAITFRAAE
;
A
#
# COMPACT_ATOMS: atom_id res chain seq x y z
N MET A 1 -0.68 39.15 -39.12
CA MET A 1 0.19 38.46 -38.14
C MET A 1 -0.61 38.21 -36.88
N ASN A 2 -0.70 36.94 -36.50
CA ASN A 2 -1.61 36.37 -35.50
C ASN A 2 -1.20 36.75 -34.08
N GLN A 3 -2.17 37.16 -33.24
CA GLN A 3 -2.03 37.08 -31.78
C GLN A 3 -3.09 36.09 -31.26
N ARG A 4 -2.59 35.05 -30.59
CA ARG A 4 -3.34 33.83 -30.22
C ARG A 4 -4.15 34.07 -28.96
N LYS A 5 -5.44 33.71 -29.01
CA LYS A 5 -6.34 33.59 -27.85
C LYS A 5 -5.82 32.49 -26.90
N THR A 6 -5.59 32.85 -25.64
CA THR A 6 -5.30 31.90 -24.55
C THR A 6 -6.56 31.10 -24.20
N ARG A 7 -6.56 29.80 -24.49
CA ARG A 7 -7.58 28.84 -24.02
C ARG A 7 -7.21 28.38 -22.60
N THR A 8 -8.03 28.72 -21.63
CA THR A 8 -8.02 28.13 -20.28
C THR A 8 -8.58 26.70 -20.36
N ALA A 9 -7.73 25.70 -20.11
CA ALA A 9 -8.12 24.31 -20.01
C ALA A 9 -8.76 24.06 -18.63
N SER A 10 -10.08 23.88 -18.58
CA SER A 10 -10.75 23.35 -17.39
C SER A 10 -10.65 21.82 -17.39
N PRO A 11 -10.19 21.17 -16.31
CA PRO A 11 -10.25 19.73 -16.21
C PRO A 11 -11.71 19.30 -16.00
N LEU A 12 -12.24 18.52 -16.95
CA LEU A 12 -13.54 17.85 -16.83
C LEU A 12 -13.42 16.75 -15.75
N GLN A 13 -13.77 17.07 -14.51
CA GLN A 13 -14.01 16.04 -13.49
C GLN A 13 -15.45 15.54 -13.62
N PRO A 14 -15.70 14.24 -13.86
CA PRO A 14 -17.05 13.71 -13.82
C PRO A 14 -17.61 13.79 -12.39
N PRO A 15 -18.89 14.17 -12.23
CA PRO A 15 -19.52 14.26 -10.92
C PRO A 15 -19.52 12.89 -10.22
N ARG A 16 -19.17 12.87 -8.93
CA ARG A 16 -19.24 11.65 -8.11
C ARG A 16 -20.71 11.26 -7.90
N GLU A 17 -21.14 10.20 -8.58
CA GLU A 17 -22.48 9.65 -8.43
C GLU A 17 -22.70 9.13 -7.01
N ARG A 18 -23.53 9.84 -6.23
CA ARG A 18 -24.02 9.33 -4.94
C ARG A 18 -25.07 8.25 -5.22
N GLY A 19 -24.71 6.98 -5.02
CA GLY A 19 -25.67 5.87 -5.16
C GLY A 19 -25.08 4.50 -5.47
N THR A 20 -23.79 4.41 -5.82
CA THR A 20 -23.14 3.14 -6.22
C THR A 20 -23.28 2.03 -5.18
N GLY A 21 -23.28 2.34 -3.88
CA GLY A 21 -23.44 1.34 -2.81
C GLY A 21 -24.76 0.57 -2.88
N ARG A 22 -25.87 1.23 -3.27
CA ARG A 22 -27.17 0.55 -3.45
C ARG A 22 -27.17 -0.34 -4.68
N ALA A 23 -26.50 0.09 -5.75
CA ALA A 23 -26.34 -0.71 -6.97
C ALA A 23 -25.51 -1.97 -6.70
N PHE A 24 -24.42 -1.87 -5.93
CA PHE A 24 -23.61 -3.04 -5.53
C PHE A 24 -24.41 -4.02 -4.65
N LEU A 25 -25.23 -3.51 -3.74
CA LEU A 25 -26.05 -4.35 -2.86
C LEU A 25 -27.15 -5.08 -3.65
N LEU A 26 -27.82 -4.39 -4.58
CA LEU A 26 -28.79 -5.01 -5.50
C LEU A 26 -28.14 -6.02 -6.44
N ALA A 27 -26.94 -5.72 -6.95
CA ALA A 27 -26.19 -6.65 -7.80
C ALA A 27 -25.84 -7.92 -7.03
N ALA A 28 -25.33 -7.82 -5.80
CA ALA A 28 -25.03 -8.97 -4.96
C ALA A 28 -26.28 -9.82 -4.67
N LEU A 29 -27.42 -9.17 -4.38
CA LEU A 29 -28.69 -9.84 -4.15
C LEU A 29 -29.16 -10.63 -5.39
N MET A 30 -29.04 -10.06 -6.60
CA MET A 30 -29.36 -10.77 -7.85
C MET A 30 -28.47 -11.99 -8.08
N HIS A 31 -27.18 -11.91 -7.76
CA HIS A 31 -26.28 -13.06 -7.91
C HIS A 31 -26.62 -14.19 -6.93
N VAL A 32 -26.98 -13.85 -5.68
CA VAL A 32 -27.42 -14.85 -4.69
C VAL A 32 -28.72 -15.54 -5.14
N LEU A 33 -29.68 -14.78 -5.68
CA LEU A 33 -30.91 -15.34 -6.25
C LEU A 33 -30.63 -16.29 -7.42
N LEU A 34 -29.72 -15.93 -8.31
CA LEU A 34 -29.34 -16.78 -9.44
C LEU A 34 -28.69 -18.09 -8.97
N VAL A 35 -27.80 -18.03 -7.97
CA VAL A 35 -27.18 -19.23 -7.39
C VAL A 35 -28.21 -20.12 -6.71
N ALA A 36 -29.15 -19.54 -5.97
CA ALA A 36 -30.23 -20.29 -5.33
C ALA A 36 -31.13 -20.99 -6.35
N LEU A 37 -31.45 -20.32 -7.46
CA LEU A 37 -32.27 -20.88 -8.53
C LEU A 37 -31.53 -21.98 -9.30
N LEU A 38 -30.23 -21.80 -9.57
CA LEU A 38 -29.39 -22.86 -10.15
C LEU A 38 -29.31 -24.08 -9.24
N TYR A 39 -29.14 -23.88 -7.93
CA TYR A 39 -29.08 -24.98 -6.96
C TYR A 39 -30.38 -25.78 -6.93
N HIS A 40 -31.53 -25.09 -6.89
CA HIS A 40 -32.84 -25.76 -6.92
C HIS A 40 -33.11 -26.44 -8.27
N GLY A 41 -32.71 -25.83 -9.39
CA GLY A 41 -32.91 -26.39 -10.73
C GLY A 41 -32.03 -27.60 -11.04
N ILE A 42 -30.75 -27.57 -10.64
CA ILE A 42 -29.81 -28.68 -10.85
C ILE A 42 -30.18 -29.88 -9.97
N ASN A 43 -30.65 -29.62 -8.75
CA ASN A 43 -31.08 -30.69 -7.85
C ASN A 43 -32.35 -31.41 -8.34
N TRP A 44 -33.18 -30.76 -9.18
CA TRP A 44 -34.38 -31.38 -9.76
C TRP A 44 -34.08 -32.23 -11.01
N GLN A 45 -32.93 -32.02 -11.66
CA GLN A 45 -32.52 -32.76 -12.86
C GLN A 45 -31.69 -34.01 -12.55
N ASN A 46 -31.35 -34.26 -11.29
CA ASN A 46 -30.60 -35.44 -10.86
C ASN A 46 -31.54 -36.63 -10.58
N SER A 47 -32.28 -37.05 -11.60
CA SER A 47 -32.90 -38.37 -11.62
C SER A 47 -31.83 -39.36 -12.05
N THR A 48 -31.44 -40.26 -11.15
CA THR A 48 -30.55 -41.39 -11.45
C THR A 48 -31.07 -42.11 -12.70
N PRO A 49 -30.29 -42.24 -13.79
CA PRO A 49 -30.74 -43.01 -14.94
C PRO A 49 -30.97 -44.44 -14.47
N ALA A 50 -32.21 -44.92 -14.56
CA ALA A 50 -32.53 -46.33 -14.41
C ALA A 50 -31.64 -47.09 -15.39
N GLY A 51 -30.93 -48.11 -14.90
CA GLY A 51 -29.97 -48.88 -15.67
C GLY A 51 -30.54 -49.27 -17.03
N ALA A 52 -30.02 -48.64 -18.08
CA ALA A 52 -30.30 -49.02 -19.45
C ALA A 52 -29.33 -50.16 -19.77
N GLU A 53 -29.81 -51.38 -19.63
CA GLU A 53 -29.13 -52.58 -20.06
C GLU A 53 -29.19 -52.63 -21.59
N ALA A 54 -28.07 -52.27 -22.22
CA ALA A 54 -27.91 -52.45 -23.66
C ALA A 54 -27.65 -53.93 -23.91
N GLU A 55 -28.69 -54.68 -24.26
CA GLU A 55 -28.54 -56.02 -24.83
C GLU A 55 -27.78 -55.89 -26.16
N LEU A 56 -26.51 -56.28 -26.10
CA LEU A 56 -25.61 -56.34 -27.24
C LEU A 56 -26.01 -57.55 -28.10
N TRP A 57 -26.90 -57.34 -29.06
CA TRP A 57 -27.19 -58.35 -30.08
C TRP A 57 -25.92 -58.57 -30.90
N THR A 58 -25.27 -59.69 -30.64
CA THR A 58 -24.19 -60.23 -31.48
C THR A 58 -24.85 -61.14 -32.50
N GLU A 59 -24.72 -60.77 -33.77
CA GLU A 59 -25.18 -61.57 -34.91
C GLU A 59 -24.53 -62.95 -34.88
N VAL A 60 -25.37 -63.99 -34.80
CA VAL A 60 -24.98 -65.39 -34.96
C VAL A 60 -24.63 -65.61 -36.43
N PRO A 61 -23.44 -66.13 -36.76
CA PRO A 61 -23.11 -66.49 -38.14
C PRO A 61 -23.98 -67.67 -38.59
N ASP A 62 -24.71 -67.46 -39.68
CA ASP A 62 -25.49 -68.47 -40.39
C ASP A 62 -24.56 -69.61 -40.86
N SER A 63 -24.81 -70.80 -40.33
CA SER A 63 -24.02 -72.01 -40.62
C SER A 63 -24.83 -72.85 -41.62
N PRO A 64 -24.30 -73.16 -42.81
CA PRO A 64 -25.07 -73.87 -43.83
C PRO A 64 -25.31 -75.32 -43.42
N ALA A 65 -26.58 -75.69 -43.22
CA ALA A 65 -26.98 -77.07 -42.99
C ALA A 65 -26.76 -77.94 -44.26
N PRO A 66 -26.29 -79.21 -44.10
CA PRO A 66 -26.12 -80.13 -45.21
C PRO A 66 -27.46 -80.57 -45.81
N ARG A 67 -27.49 -80.67 -47.15
CA ARG A 67 -28.65 -81.04 -47.96
C ARG A 67 -29.14 -82.47 -47.65
N PRO A 68 -30.45 -82.70 -47.44
CA PRO A 68 -31.04 -84.02 -47.58
C PRO A 68 -31.22 -84.38 -49.07
N VAL A 69 -30.88 -85.62 -49.39
CA VAL A 69 -31.08 -86.27 -50.70
C VAL A 69 -32.57 -86.42 -51.03
N PRO A 70 -32.97 -86.22 -52.30
CA PRO A 70 -34.37 -86.32 -52.72
C PRO A 70 -34.84 -87.79 -52.82
N PRO A 71 -36.11 -88.10 -52.47
CA PRO A 71 -36.72 -89.40 -52.73
C PRO A 71 -37.06 -89.60 -54.22
N PRO A 72 -37.16 -90.86 -54.69
CA PRO A 72 -37.28 -91.20 -56.11
C PRO A 72 -38.63 -90.80 -56.72
N ALA A 73 -38.57 -90.39 -57.99
CA ALA A 73 -39.68 -89.88 -58.77
C ALA A 73 -40.73 -90.96 -59.14
N PRO A 74 -42.04 -90.67 -59.00
CA PRO A 74 -43.11 -91.48 -59.56
C PRO A 74 -43.25 -91.30 -61.09
N PRO A 75 -43.79 -92.29 -61.80
CA PRO A 75 -43.79 -92.34 -63.26
C PRO A 75 -44.64 -91.26 -63.94
N VAL A 76 -44.07 -90.75 -65.02
CA VAL A 76 -44.63 -89.83 -66.02
C VAL A 76 -46.07 -90.21 -66.39
N ARG A 77 -47.01 -89.33 -66.04
CA ARG A 77 -48.27 -89.19 -66.78
C ARG A 77 -48.08 -88.05 -67.78
N VAL A 78 -48.04 -88.44 -69.04
CA VAL A 78 -48.18 -87.56 -70.21
C VAL A 78 -49.45 -86.72 -70.06
N ALA A 79 -49.27 -85.47 -69.66
CA ALA A 79 -50.27 -84.42 -69.83
C ALA A 79 -50.10 -83.84 -71.25
N PRO A 80 -51.20 -83.62 -72.00
CA PRO A 80 -51.14 -83.14 -73.38
C PRO A 80 -50.51 -81.75 -73.46
N ALA A 81 -49.81 -81.51 -74.56
CA ALA A 81 -49.21 -80.23 -74.90
C ALA A 81 -50.23 -79.09 -74.69
N PRO A 82 -49.86 -77.98 -74.02
CA PRO A 82 -50.72 -76.82 -73.94
C PRO A 82 -51.01 -76.33 -75.37
N PRO A 83 -52.26 -75.93 -75.67
CA PRO A 83 -52.61 -75.39 -76.98
C PRO A 83 -51.71 -74.18 -77.29
N PRO A 84 -51.40 -73.90 -78.57
CA PRO A 84 -50.65 -72.70 -78.93
C PRO A 84 -51.37 -71.50 -78.33
N ALA A 85 -50.70 -70.82 -77.39
CA ALA A 85 -51.19 -69.55 -76.84
C ALA A 85 -51.47 -68.63 -78.04
N ARG A 86 -52.67 -68.06 -78.07
CA ARG A 86 -53.07 -67.12 -79.11
C ARG A 86 -52.13 -65.92 -79.03
N ASP A 87 -51.75 -65.37 -80.18
CA ASP A 87 -50.76 -64.29 -80.31
C ASP A 87 -51.08 -63.07 -79.40
N ASP A 88 -52.33 -62.90 -78.99
CA ASP A 88 -52.83 -61.87 -78.07
C ASP A 88 -52.23 -61.94 -76.64
N ASP A 89 -51.94 -63.13 -76.10
CA ASP A 89 -51.44 -63.30 -74.71
C ASP A 89 -49.95 -62.93 -74.57
N ALA A 90 -49.17 -63.07 -75.66
CA ALA A 90 -47.76 -62.72 -75.70
C ALA A 90 -47.55 -61.19 -75.71
N GLU A 91 -48.46 -60.44 -76.34
CA GLU A 91 -48.41 -58.98 -76.41
C GLU A 91 -48.74 -58.34 -75.05
N ILE A 92 -49.68 -58.91 -74.28
CA ILE A 92 -50.02 -58.47 -72.92
C ILE A 92 -48.84 -58.70 -71.95
N ALA A 93 -48.15 -59.84 -72.05
CA ALA A 93 -46.97 -60.12 -71.23
C ALA A 93 -45.80 -59.15 -71.53
N LEU A 94 -45.61 -58.80 -72.80
CA LEU A 94 -44.60 -57.82 -73.21
C LEU A 94 -44.93 -56.40 -72.68
N GLN A 95 -46.21 -56.01 -72.70
CA GLN A 95 -46.67 -54.74 -72.16
C GLN A 95 -46.51 -54.66 -70.63
N GLN A 96 -46.84 -55.72 -69.89
CA GLN A 96 -46.62 -55.80 -68.45
C GLN A 96 -45.14 -55.72 -68.08
N LYS A 97 -44.26 -56.41 -68.82
CA LYS A 97 -42.81 -56.34 -68.62
C LYS A 97 -42.25 -54.93 -68.87
N ARG A 98 -42.73 -54.24 -69.91
CA ARG A 98 -42.38 -52.82 -70.16
C ARG A 98 -42.85 -51.90 -69.03
N ARG A 99 -44.06 -52.08 -68.49
CA ARG A 99 -44.56 -51.29 -67.35
C ARG A 99 -43.72 -51.53 -66.08
N GLN A 100 -43.39 -52.79 -65.75
CA GLN A 100 -42.52 -53.11 -64.61
C GLN A 100 -41.12 -52.51 -64.75
N GLN A 101 -40.53 -52.54 -65.96
CA GLN A 101 -39.26 -51.89 -66.24
C GLN A 101 -39.33 -50.36 -66.09
N GLN A 102 -40.41 -49.73 -66.56
CA GLN A 102 -40.64 -48.29 -66.38
C GLN A 102 -40.82 -47.90 -64.91
N GLU A 103 -41.58 -48.67 -64.13
CA GLU A 103 -41.76 -48.45 -62.68
C GLU A 103 -40.47 -48.69 -61.89
N ALA A 104 -39.65 -49.67 -62.29
CA ALA A 104 -38.33 -49.89 -61.71
C ALA A 104 -37.39 -48.72 -62.02
N ALA A 105 -37.34 -48.26 -63.27
CA ALA A 105 -36.55 -47.10 -63.67
C ALA A 105 -37.02 -45.80 -62.97
N ALA A 106 -38.34 -45.61 -62.78
CA ALA A 106 -38.88 -44.48 -62.04
C ALA A 106 -38.50 -44.51 -60.55
N ARG A 107 -38.55 -45.69 -59.90
CA ARG A 107 -38.10 -45.86 -58.51
C ARG A 107 -36.60 -45.62 -58.35
N GLU A 108 -35.79 -46.10 -59.31
CA GLU A 108 -34.35 -45.86 -59.31
C GLU A 108 -34.01 -44.37 -59.49
N ALA A 109 -34.72 -43.68 -60.40
CA ALA A 109 -34.58 -42.23 -60.58
C ALA A 109 -34.94 -41.45 -59.30
N GLN A 110 -36.04 -41.81 -58.61
CA GLN A 110 -36.41 -41.20 -57.33
C GLN A 110 -35.37 -41.45 -56.24
N LEU A 111 -34.81 -42.65 -56.15
CA LEU A 111 -33.72 -42.96 -55.20
C LEU A 111 -32.44 -42.17 -55.53
N ALA A 112 -32.13 -41.99 -56.82
CA ALA A 112 -30.99 -41.18 -57.26
C ALA A 112 -31.19 -39.70 -56.91
N GLU A 113 -32.38 -39.15 -57.08
CA GLU A 113 -32.73 -37.78 -56.68
C GLU A 113 -32.65 -37.61 -55.15
N GLN A 114 -33.25 -38.52 -54.37
CA GLN A 114 -33.15 -38.49 -52.91
C GLN A 114 -31.70 -38.56 -52.42
N ARG A 115 -30.86 -39.41 -53.02
CA ARG A 115 -29.42 -39.47 -52.71
C ARG A 115 -28.69 -38.17 -53.06
N ARG A 116 -29.04 -37.53 -54.18
CA ARG A 116 -28.48 -36.22 -54.56
C ARG A 116 -28.88 -35.13 -53.58
N GLU A 117 -30.15 -35.07 -53.17
CA GLU A 117 -30.63 -34.11 -52.16
C GLU A 117 -29.98 -34.34 -50.80
N GLN A 118 -29.86 -35.59 -50.36
CA GLN A 118 -29.15 -35.92 -49.12
C GLN A 118 -27.66 -35.54 -49.18
N ALA A 119 -26.99 -35.78 -50.31
CA ALA A 119 -25.59 -35.38 -50.50
C ALA A 119 -25.42 -33.85 -50.48
N LEU A 120 -26.32 -33.09 -51.13
CA LEU A 120 -26.31 -31.63 -51.09
C LEU A 120 -26.57 -31.09 -49.68
N LYS A 121 -27.54 -31.67 -48.95
CA LYS A 121 -27.83 -31.30 -47.56
C LYS A 121 -26.65 -31.61 -46.63
N ALA A 122 -26.01 -32.76 -46.79
CA ALA A 122 -24.81 -33.12 -46.04
C ALA A 122 -23.65 -32.16 -46.35
N GLN A 123 -23.44 -31.79 -47.62
CA GLN A 123 -22.42 -30.81 -48.02
C GLN A 123 -22.70 -29.41 -47.45
N GLN A 124 -23.96 -28.97 -47.43
CA GLN A 124 -24.34 -27.70 -46.81
C GLN A 124 -24.10 -27.71 -45.29
N GLN A 125 -24.48 -28.78 -44.60
CA GLN A 125 -24.23 -28.93 -43.16
C GLN A 125 -22.73 -28.98 -42.84
N GLU A 126 -21.92 -29.65 -43.65
CA GLU A 126 -20.47 -29.66 -43.47
C GLU A 126 -19.85 -28.28 -43.73
N ALA A 127 -20.31 -27.56 -44.75
CA ALA A 127 -19.85 -26.20 -45.03
C ALA A 127 -20.23 -25.22 -43.91
N GLU A 128 -21.45 -25.32 -43.36
CA GLU A 128 -21.90 -24.53 -42.22
C GLU A 128 -21.12 -24.88 -40.95
N ALA A 129 -20.91 -26.17 -40.66
CA ALA A 129 -20.10 -26.62 -39.53
C ALA A 129 -18.65 -26.13 -39.64
N ARG A 130 -18.06 -26.16 -40.85
CA ARG A 130 -16.71 -25.61 -41.10
C ARG A 130 -16.68 -24.09 -40.89
N ARG A 131 -17.69 -23.35 -41.35
CA ARG A 131 -17.80 -21.88 -41.10
C ARG A 131 -17.97 -21.58 -39.62
N ALA A 132 -18.83 -22.31 -38.92
CA ALA A 132 -19.04 -22.17 -37.48
C ALA A 132 -17.76 -22.47 -36.69
N ALA A 133 -17.04 -23.54 -37.04
CA ALA A 133 -15.76 -23.87 -36.43
C ALA A 133 -14.69 -22.80 -36.70
N GLN A 134 -14.62 -22.23 -37.91
CA GLN A 134 -13.71 -21.12 -38.23
C GLN A 134 -14.05 -19.85 -37.44
N LEU A 135 -15.33 -19.50 -37.30
CA LEU A 135 -15.77 -18.35 -36.51
C LEU A 135 -15.47 -18.57 -35.02
N ALA A 136 -15.73 -19.76 -34.48
CA ALA A 136 -15.40 -20.10 -33.10
C ALA A 136 -13.88 -20.04 -32.85
N ALA A 137 -13.07 -20.57 -33.78
CA ALA A 137 -11.62 -20.49 -33.71
C ALA A 137 -11.11 -19.04 -33.78
N GLN A 138 -11.70 -18.21 -34.65
CA GLN A 138 -11.35 -16.78 -34.76
C GLN A 138 -11.73 -16.01 -33.49
N GLN A 139 -12.91 -16.26 -32.91
CA GLN A 139 -13.34 -15.64 -31.66
C GLN A 139 -12.43 -16.05 -30.50
N LEU A 140 -12.07 -17.33 -30.39
CA LEU A 140 -11.14 -17.81 -29.36
C LEU A 140 -9.76 -17.18 -29.53
N ALA A 141 -9.24 -17.09 -30.77
CA ALA A 141 -7.97 -16.43 -31.05
C ALA A 141 -8.01 -14.93 -30.70
N GLN A 142 -9.11 -14.23 -30.99
CA GLN A 142 -9.30 -12.83 -30.61
C GLN A 142 -9.41 -12.65 -29.09
N GLN A 143 -10.12 -13.52 -28.39
CA GLN A 143 -10.21 -13.49 -26.92
C GLN A 143 -8.84 -13.71 -26.28
N GLN A 144 -8.08 -14.72 -26.74
CA GLN A 144 -6.73 -14.99 -26.27
C GLN A 144 -5.78 -13.82 -26.58
N ALA A 145 -5.88 -13.20 -27.76
CA ALA A 145 -5.09 -12.02 -28.11
C ALA A 145 -5.44 -10.82 -27.21
N ALA A 146 -6.73 -10.59 -26.94
CA ALA A 146 -7.20 -9.53 -26.06
C ALA A 146 -6.78 -9.76 -24.59
N GLU A 147 -6.83 -11.00 -24.11
CA GLU A 147 -6.34 -11.36 -22.77
C GLU A 147 -4.83 -11.16 -22.64
N LYS A 148 -4.05 -11.61 -23.65
CA LYS A 148 -2.60 -11.37 -23.68
C LYS A 148 -2.27 -9.88 -23.72
N GLN A 149 -3.00 -9.08 -24.49
CA GLN A 149 -2.84 -7.62 -24.49
C GLN A 149 -3.17 -7.02 -23.12
N LYS A 150 -4.28 -7.40 -22.49
CA LYS A 150 -4.62 -6.95 -21.13
C LYS A 150 -3.56 -7.33 -20.10
N GLN A 151 -3.01 -8.55 -20.19
CA GLN A 151 -1.93 -8.99 -19.31
C GLN A 151 -0.64 -8.20 -19.55
N ALA A 152 -0.27 -7.98 -20.82
CA ALA A 152 0.90 -7.19 -21.18
C ALA A 152 0.77 -5.73 -20.74
N ASP A 153 -0.40 -5.11 -20.94
CA ASP A 153 -0.68 -3.74 -20.49
C ASP A 153 -0.67 -3.63 -18.97
N LYS A 154 -1.25 -4.62 -18.27
CA LYS A 154 -1.20 -4.69 -16.80
C LYS A 154 0.24 -4.82 -16.30
N LEU A 155 1.05 -5.68 -16.90
CA LEU A 155 2.46 -5.84 -16.55
C LEU A 155 3.25 -4.56 -16.84
N ARG A 156 3.01 -3.91 -17.98
CA ARG A 156 3.63 -2.64 -18.34
C ARG A 156 3.24 -1.52 -17.38
N GLN A 157 1.98 -1.46 -16.96
CA GLN A 157 1.52 -0.49 -15.95
C GLN A 157 2.15 -0.76 -14.59
N GLN A 158 2.28 -2.02 -14.17
CA GLN A 158 2.98 -2.40 -12.94
C GLN A 158 4.46 -2.00 -13.00
N GLN A 159 5.17 -2.29 -14.09
CA GLN A 159 6.56 -1.89 -14.29
C GLN A 159 6.72 -0.36 -14.29
N LEU A 160 5.83 0.39 -14.96
CA LEU A 160 5.86 1.85 -14.94
C LEU A 160 5.55 2.42 -13.55
N ALA A 161 4.63 1.82 -12.80
CA ALA A 161 4.33 2.23 -11.44
C ALA A 161 5.50 1.94 -10.49
N GLU A 162 6.13 0.78 -10.62
CA GLU A 162 7.32 0.40 -9.85
C GLU A 162 8.51 1.29 -10.20
N GLN A 163 8.77 1.54 -11.48
CA GLN A 163 9.83 2.44 -11.93
C GLN A 163 9.62 3.86 -11.41
N LYS A 164 8.40 4.40 -11.48
CA LYS A 164 8.06 5.71 -10.88
C LYS A 164 8.24 5.72 -9.37
N LYS A 165 7.88 4.64 -8.68
CA LYS A 165 8.07 4.52 -7.22
C LYS A 165 9.56 4.49 -6.86
N LEU A 166 10.37 3.76 -7.64
CA LEU A 166 11.82 3.68 -7.45
C LEU A 166 12.49 5.03 -7.73
N GLU A 167 12.12 5.69 -8.82
CA GLU A 167 12.60 7.03 -9.17
C GLU A 167 12.21 8.06 -8.10
N GLN A 168 10.98 8.02 -7.60
CA GLN A 168 10.52 8.90 -6.52
C GLN A 168 11.27 8.62 -5.20
N GLN A 169 11.53 7.36 -4.87
CA GLN A 169 12.35 7.00 -3.70
C GLN A 169 13.79 7.49 -3.85
N GLN A 170 14.42 7.28 -5.01
CA GLN A 170 15.78 7.78 -5.27
C GLN A 170 15.84 9.30 -5.21
N LYS A 171 14.84 10.00 -5.77
CA LYS A 171 14.77 11.47 -5.71
C LYS A 171 14.58 11.96 -4.27
N LEU A 172 13.75 11.31 -3.48
CA LEU A 172 13.57 11.64 -2.06
C LEU A 172 14.85 11.38 -1.26
N GLU A 173 15.55 10.27 -1.52
CA GLU A 173 16.81 9.95 -0.87
C GLU A 173 17.90 10.96 -1.25
N GLN A 174 18.00 11.34 -2.53
CA GLN A 174 18.91 12.38 -3.00
C GLN A 174 18.58 13.73 -2.36
N GLN A 175 17.29 14.11 -2.27
CA GLN A 175 16.87 15.33 -1.60
C GLN A 175 17.24 15.30 -0.11
N ARG A 176 17.01 14.20 0.59
CA ARG A 176 17.40 14.06 2.01
C ARG A 176 18.92 14.13 2.18
N LYS A 177 19.70 13.52 1.29
CA LYS A 177 21.17 13.62 1.29
C LYS A 177 21.64 15.05 1.04
N GLN A 178 21.03 15.74 0.08
CA GLN A 178 21.33 17.16 -0.20
C GLN A 178 20.95 18.07 0.97
N GLU A 179 19.78 17.87 1.58
CA GLU A 179 19.32 18.64 2.73
C GLU A 179 20.21 18.38 3.96
N GLN A 180 20.61 17.13 4.20
CA GLN A 180 21.57 16.78 5.25
C GLN A 180 22.94 17.43 5.00
N ALA A 181 23.46 17.38 3.77
CA ALA A 181 24.73 18.00 3.41
C ALA A 181 24.66 19.53 3.55
N GLN A 182 23.55 20.16 3.14
CA GLN A 182 23.34 21.60 3.32
C GLN A 182 23.21 21.98 4.80
N ALA A 183 22.48 21.20 5.59
CA ALA A 183 22.36 21.43 7.03
C ALA A 183 23.70 21.25 7.75
N GLU A 184 24.52 20.26 7.38
CA GLU A 184 25.85 20.07 7.93
C GLU A 184 26.80 21.20 7.51
N ALA A 185 26.76 21.63 6.25
CA ALA A 185 27.52 22.77 5.75
C ALA A 185 27.13 24.08 6.46
N GLN A 186 25.84 24.33 6.66
CA GLN A 186 25.34 25.48 7.41
C GLN A 186 25.79 25.44 8.86
N LYS A 187 25.68 24.29 9.54
CA LYS A 187 26.18 24.13 10.92
C LYS A 187 27.68 24.36 11.03
N LYS A 188 28.49 23.87 10.08
CA LYS A 188 29.94 24.13 10.04
C LYS A 188 30.24 25.61 9.81
N ALA A 189 29.54 26.25 8.87
CA ALA A 189 29.72 27.67 8.59
C ALA A 189 29.29 28.56 9.77
N GLU A 190 28.19 28.24 10.47
CA GLU A 190 27.77 28.95 11.68
C GLU A 190 28.74 28.74 12.84
N ALA A 191 29.24 27.52 13.03
CA ALA A 191 30.25 27.22 14.04
C ALA A 191 31.56 27.98 13.78
N GLU A 192 32.01 28.05 12.52
CA GLU A 192 33.21 28.79 12.13
C GLU A 192 33.01 30.31 12.30
N LYS A 193 31.86 30.86 11.89
CA LYS A 193 31.51 32.28 12.15
C LYS A 193 31.46 32.59 13.64
N ALA A 194 30.88 31.72 14.46
CA ALA A 194 30.82 31.89 15.91
C ALA A 194 32.21 31.80 16.56
N ALA A 195 33.07 30.91 16.07
CA ALA A 195 34.46 30.79 16.53
C ALA A 195 35.28 32.03 16.14
N ALA A 196 35.15 32.52 14.90
CA ALA A 196 35.80 33.74 14.43
C ALA A 196 35.34 34.98 15.24
N ALA A 197 34.02 35.13 15.47
CA ALA A 197 33.47 36.23 16.26
C ALA A 197 33.97 36.19 17.72
N LYS A 198 34.05 35.00 18.34
CA LYS A 198 34.64 34.85 19.68
C LYS A 198 36.12 35.18 19.71
N ALA A 199 36.89 34.78 18.70
CA ALA A 199 38.31 35.08 18.59
C ALA A 199 38.55 36.59 18.43
N GLU A 200 37.77 37.26 17.57
CA GLU A 200 37.84 38.71 17.37
C GLU A 200 37.45 39.48 18.64
N ALA A 201 36.36 39.08 19.32
CA ALA A 201 35.96 39.69 20.59
C ALA A 201 37.03 39.52 21.69
N ALA A 202 37.66 38.34 21.78
CA ALA A 202 38.74 38.09 22.71
C ALA A 202 40.00 38.91 22.39
N ALA A 203 40.34 39.08 21.11
CA ALA A 203 41.45 39.93 20.68
C ALA A 203 41.19 41.41 21.03
N LYS A 204 39.97 41.91 20.78
CA LYS A 204 39.56 43.28 21.11
C LYS A 204 39.59 43.53 22.61
N ALA A 205 39.05 42.61 23.42
CA ALA A 205 39.08 42.70 24.88
C ALA A 205 40.51 42.70 25.44
N LYS A 206 41.41 41.87 24.89
CA LYS A 206 42.83 41.88 25.27
C LYS A 206 43.52 43.19 24.89
N ALA A 207 43.23 43.74 23.71
CA ALA A 207 43.77 45.02 23.27
C ALA A 207 43.30 46.19 24.16
N ASP A 208 42.00 46.25 24.48
CA ASP A 208 41.42 47.26 25.37
C ASP A 208 41.98 47.16 26.79
N ALA A 209 42.14 45.93 27.32
CA ALA A 209 42.75 45.72 28.62
C ALA A 209 44.23 46.16 28.66
N ALA A 210 45.01 45.86 27.61
CA ALA A 210 46.39 46.29 27.49
C ALA A 210 46.51 47.82 27.36
N ALA A 211 45.60 48.46 26.62
CA ALA A 211 45.54 49.91 26.49
C ALA A 211 45.19 50.59 27.82
N LYS A 212 44.19 50.08 28.56
CA LYS A 212 43.85 50.56 29.91
C LYS A 212 45.00 50.36 30.90
N ALA A 213 45.69 49.22 30.87
CA ALA A 213 46.83 48.96 31.74
C ALA A 213 47.99 49.93 31.46
N LYS A 214 48.32 50.18 30.18
CA LYS A 214 49.32 51.18 29.80
C LYS A 214 48.91 52.60 30.20
N ALA A 215 47.65 52.98 30.02
CA ALA A 215 47.14 54.29 30.42
C ALA A 215 47.19 54.48 31.94
N ALA A 216 46.80 53.46 32.72
CA ALA A 216 46.90 53.48 34.18
C ALA A 216 48.35 53.55 34.67
N ALA A 217 49.27 52.80 34.05
CA ALA A 217 50.70 52.87 34.37
C ALA A 217 51.28 54.27 34.06
N ALA A 218 50.91 54.86 32.93
CA ALA A 218 51.34 56.22 32.57
C ALA A 218 50.74 57.29 33.51
N ALA A 219 49.48 57.13 33.94
CA ALA A 219 48.84 58.03 34.89
C ALA A 219 49.49 57.95 36.27
N ASN A 220 49.75 56.73 36.78
CA ASN A 220 50.45 56.53 38.05
C ASN A 220 51.87 57.09 38.01
N ALA A 221 52.61 56.88 36.91
CA ALA A 221 53.96 57.46 36.75
C ALA A 221 53.95 58.99 36.74
N LYS A 222 52.92 59.63 36.15
CA LYS A 222 52.74 61.09 36.22
C LYS A 222 52.42 61.55 37.64
N LEU A 223 51.51 60.85 38.32
CA LEU A 223 51.08 61.19 39.67
C LEU A 223 52.20 61.00 40.70
N ASP A 224 53.06 59.99 40.52
CA ASP A 224 54.25 59.77 41.36
C ASP A 224 55.28 60.89 41.15
N LYS A 225 55.48 61.35 39.90
CA LYS A 225 56.30 62.55 39.61
C LYS A 225 55.74 63.80 40.28
N GLU A 226 54.43 64.03 40.22
CA GLU A 226 53.79 65.16 40.92
C GLU A 226 53.93 65.04 42.44
N ARG A 227 53.77 63.83 43.01
CA ARG A 227 53.97 63.59 44.45
C ARG A 227 55.41 63.87 44.86
N GLN A 228 56.39 63.43 44.09
CA GLN A 228 57.81 63.72 44.33
C GLN A 228 58.09 65.22 44.22
N ALA A 229 57.56 65.91 43.22
CA ALA A 229 57.71 67.36 43.08
C ALA A 229 57.07 68.11 44.27
N ARG A 230 55.86 67.70 44.69
CA ARG A 230 55.16 68.27 45.86
C ARG A 230 55.91 68.00 47.17
N LEU A 231 56.48 66.81 47.34
CA LEU A 231 57.33 66.48 48.49
C LEU A 231 58.62 67.31 48.49
N ALA A 232 59.29 67.48 47.34
CA ALA A 232 60.46 68.35 47.23
C ALA A 232 60.11 69.81 47.52
N GLN A 233 58.93 70.27 47.10
CA GLN A 233 58.42 71.61 47.36
C GLN A 233 58.03 71.81 48.83
N LEU A 234 57.48 70.80 49.52
CA LEU A 234 57.26 70.76 50.97
C LEU A 234 58.58 70.66 51.75
N GLN A 235 59.56 69.90 51.27
CA GLN A 235 60.90 69.84 51.87
C GLN A 235 61.63 71.20 51.73
N GLY A 236 61.23 72.02 50.74
CA GLY A 236 61.58 73.43 50.62
C GLY A 236 60.63 74.42 51.32
N ALA A 237 59.44 73.98 51.74
CA ALA A 237 58.40 74.80 52.37
C ALA A 237 57.83 74.06 53.59
N ALA A 238 58.45 74.32 54.75
CA ALA A 238 58.01 73.93 56.10
C ALA A 238 58.30 72.46 56.51
N GLY A 239 58.90 72.17 57.66
CA GLY A 239 58.63 72.85 58.92
C GLY A 239 57.16 72.72 59.34
N GLY A 240 56.56 71.51 59.30
CA GLY A 240 55.28 71.28 60.00
C GLY A 240 54.34 70.23 59.41
N GLN A 241 53.97 69.25 60.25
CA GLN A 241 52.69 68.52 60.42
C GLN A 241 51.84 68.21 59.17
N GLY A 242 51.59 66.95 58.78
CA GLY A 242 50.61 66.03 59.39
C GLY A 242 49.22 66.26 58.75
N GLY A 243 48.56 65.33 58.06
CA GLY A 243 48.13 63.99 58.45
C GLY A 243 47.03 63.52 57.49
N SER A 244 46.90 62.20 57.35
CA SER A 244 46.09 61.45 56.37
C SER A 244 44.68 61.15 56.85
N ASP A 245 43.72 61.08 55.93
CA ASP A 245 42.35 60.61 56.17
C ASP A 245 42.01 59.43 55.24
N GLY A 246 41.41 58.37 55.79
CA GLY A 246 41.10 57.12 55.11
C GLY A 246 39.69 56.65 55.42
N LEU A 247 38.94 56.22 54.39
CA LEU A 247 37.56 55.73 54.50
C LEU A 247 37.40 54.28 53.99
N ALA A 248 36.72 53.48 54.82
CA ALA A 248 36.37 52.06 54.72
C ALA A 248 35.37 51.74 53.57
N LYS A 249 35.59 50.65 52.80
CA LYS A 249 35.10 49.25 52.93
C LYS A 249 33.56 49.08 52.96
N SER A 250 33.03 48.70 51.80
CA SER A 250 31.64 48.27 51.55
C SER A 250 31.50 46.74 51.63
N GLY A 251 30.42 46.27 52.25
CA GLY A 251 30.11 44.89 52.56
C GLY A 251 29.34 44.13 51.47
N THR A 252 29.50 42.81 51.49
CA THR A 252 28.78 41.82 50.68
C THR A 252 27.59 41.25 51.45
N GLY A 253 26.39 41.39 50.89
CA GLY A 253 25.15 40.80 51.41
C GLY A 253 24.72 39.59 50.57
N SER A 254 24.59 38.43 51.21
CA SER A 254 24.08 37.18 50.65
C SER A 254 22.56 37.12 50.83
N GLY A 255 21.81 37.03 49.72
CA GLY A 255 20.35 36.93 49.72
C GLY A 255 19.86 35.48 49.63
N SER A 256 19.16 35.04 50.66
CA SER A 256 18.36 33.80 50.69
C SER A 256 17.03 34.04 49.97
N GLY A 257 16.70 33.19 48.99
CA GLY A 257 15.47 33.27 48.20
C GLY A 257 14.85 31.89 48.00
N GLY A 258 13.90 31.55 48.86
CA GLY A 258 13.10 30.33 48.78
C GLY A 258 12.07 30.41 47.66
N ASN A 259 12.28 29.62 46.60
CA ASN A 259 11.25 28.95 45.78
C ASN A 259 11.88 28.17 44.60
N ALA A 260 13.21 28.15 44.47
CA ALA A 260 13.88 27.37 43.45
C ALA A 260 13.87 25.89 43.85
N THR A 261 13.34 25.04 42.97
CA THR A 261 13.47 23.58 43.04
C THR A 261 14.92 23.21 43.33
N SER A 262 15.17 22.40 44.37
CA SER A 262 16.55 22.04 44.70
C SER A 262 17.21 21.32 43.51
N PRO A 263 18.51 21.56 43.24
CA PRO A 263 19.24 20.78 42.26
C PRO A 263 19.15 19.29 42.59
N GLY A 264 18.66 18.47 41.65
CA GLY A 264 18.50 17.01 41.80
C GLY A 264 17.11 16.51 42.22
N TYR A 265 16.17 17.41 42.53
CA TYR A 265 14.80 17.01 42.89
C TYR A 265 14.08 16.26 41.74
N ALA A 266 14.31 16.67 40.50
CA ALA A 266 13.73 16.04 39.32
C ALA A 266 14.09 14.55 39.22
N ASP A 267 15.31 14.16 39.60
CA ASP A 267 15.75 12.76 39.57
C ASP A 267 15.11 11.92 40.66
N LYS A 268 14.83 12.52 41.83
CA LYS A 268 14.06 11.88 42.90
C LYS A 268 12.64 11.55 42.42
N VAL A 269 12.01 12.47 41.70
CA VAL A 269 10.69 12.24 41.10
C VAL A 269 10.76 11.19 39.99
N LYS A 270 11.73 11.26 39.08
CA LYS A 270 11.92 10.25 38.03
C LYS A 270 12.04 8.84 38.60
N ARG A 271 12.82 8.65 39.67
CA ARG A 271 12.98 7.34 40.34
C ARG A 271 11.67 6.82 40.92
N ARG A 272 10.79 7.71 41.40
CA ARG A 272 9.46 7.34 41.91
C ARG A 272 8.48 6.96 40.80
N VAL A 273 8.59 7.60 39.64
CA VAL A 273 7.70 7.41 38.48
C VAL A 273 8.13 6.21 37.63
N LYS A 274 9.44 5.94 37.50
CA LYS A 274 9.99 4.91 36.62
C LYS A 274 9.34 3.52 36.75
N PRO A 275 9.07 2.97 37.95
CA PRO A 275 8.42 1.67 38.09
C PRO A 275 6.99 1.61 37.54
N PHE A 276 6.34 2.76 37.36
CA PHE A 276 4.97 2.86 36.85
C PHE A 276 4.92 2.98 35.32
N ILE A 277 6.07 3.11 34.65
CA ILE A 277 6.15 3.19 33.19
C ILE A 277 6.23 1.75 32.66
N VAL A 278 5.09 1.23 32.19
CA VAL A 278 5.03 -0.05 31.47
C VAL A 278 4.98 0.23 29.98
N TRP A 279 6.11 0.06 29.28
CA TRP A 279 6.23 0.32 27.84
C TRP A 279 6.83 -0.86 27.10
N ASN A 280 6.12 -1.34 26.08
CA ASN A 280 6.52 -2.49 25.25
C ASN A 280 6.81 -2.11 23.79
N GLY A 281 6.99 -0.80 23.50
CA GLY A 281 7.20 -0.29 22.15
C GLY A 281 8.66 0.08 21.86
N ALA A 282 8.89 0.79 20.74
CA ALA A 282 10.21 1.30 20.39
C ALA A 282 10.76 2.21 21.50
N THR A 283 12.05 2.09 21.84
CA THR A 283 12.70 2.85 22.92
C THR A 283 13.68 3.90 22.40
N GLU A 284 14.10 3.80 21.13
CA GLU A 284 15.08 4.70 20.53
C GLU A 284 14.48 6.08 20.25
N GLY A 285 15.14 7.13 20.74
CA GLY A 285 14.81 8.52 20.40
C GLY A 285 13.54 9.10 21.05
N LEU A 286 12.76 8.32 21.79
CA LEU A 286 11.54 8.81 22.45
C LEU A 286 11.90 9.58 23.73
N VAL A 287 11.68 10.90 23.70
CA VAL A 287 11.91 11.81 24.82
C VAL A 287 10.68 12.70 24.99
N THR A 288 10.05 12.63 26.15
CA THR A 288 8.87 13.44 26.50
C THR A 288 9.20 14.35 27.67
N SER A 289 8.99 15.65 27.51
CA SER A 289 9.08 16.61 28.62
C SER A 289 7.69 16.98 29.09
N VAL A 290 7.46 16.89 30.40
CA VAL A 290 6.15 17.05 31.02
C VAL A 290 6.27 18.06 32.17
N ASP A 291 5.33 18.99 32.22
CA ASP A 291 5.12 19.89 33.35
C ASP A 291 4.09 19.26 34.30
N VAL A 292 4.48 19.09 35.55
CA VAL A 292 3.66 18.52 36.63
C VAL A 292 3.35 19.60 37.64
N ARG A 293 2.08 19.72 38.02
CA ARG A 293 1.62 20.59 39.10
C ARG A 293 1.22 19.73 40.30
N CYS A 294 1.74 20.06 41.46
CA CYS A 294 1.57 19.27 42.67
C CYS A 294 1.05 20.10 43.84
N SER A 295 0.41 19.43 44.80
CA SER A 295 0.14 19.99 46.14
C SER A 295 1.43 20.05 46.96
N PRO A 296 1.50 20.89 48.01
CA PRO A 296 2.62 20.88 48.97
C PRO A 296 2.89 19.50 49.59
N SER A 297 1.85 18.67 49.70
CA SER A 297 1.90 17.29 50.22
C SER A 297 2.43 16.26 49.21
N GLY A 298 2.61 16.65 47.94
CA GLY A 298 3.11 15.77 46.88
C GLY A 298 2.04 15.18 45.96
N ASP A 299 0.75 15.47 46.17
CA ASP A 299 -0.31 14.96 45.30
C ASP A 299 -0.27 15.61 43.91
N VAL A 300 -0.43 14.80 42.87
CA VAL A 300 -0.41 15.28 41.49
C VAL A 300 -1.77 15.92 41.14
N LEU A 301 -1.76 17.22 40.86
CA LEU A 301 -2.96 17.99 40.49
C LEU A 301 -3.18 18.03 38.98
N SER A 302 -2.12 18.30 38.21
CA SER A 302 -2.21 18.30 36.75
C SER A 302 -0.88 17.90 36.10
N VAL A 303 -0.99 17.31 34.91
CA VAL A 303 0.13 16.84 34.10
C VAL A 303 -0.09 17.30 32.67
N SER A 304 0.85 18.07 32.11
CA SER A 304 0.78 18.60 30.75
C SER A 304 2.07 18.33 29.99
N VAL A 305 1.96 17.79 28.77
CA VAL A 305 3.12 17.54 27.90
C VAL A 305 3.61 18.88 27.32
N VAL A 306 4.87 19.22 27.60
CA VAL A 306 5.55 20.42 27.08
C VAL A 306 6.25 20.12 25.76
N ARG A 307 6.84 18.93 25.65
CA ARG A 307 7.47 18.44 24.43
C ARG A 307 7.03 16.99 24.19
N PRO A 308 6.25 16.73 23.12
CA PRO A 308 5.88 15.37 22.75
C PRO A 308 7.09 14.61 22.19
N SER A 309 7.10 13.29 22.37
CA SER A 309 8.17 12.42 21.85
C SER A 309 8.06 12.11 20.36
N GLY A 310 6.93 12.45 19.74
CA GLY A 310 6.58 11.99 18.39
C GLY A 310 5.83 10.66 18.37
N ASN A 311 5.66 10.00 19.52
CA ASN A 311 4.79 8.83 19.68
C ASN A 311 3.71 9.12 20.75
N PRO A 312 2.42 9.24 20.36
CA PRO A 312 1.36 9.56 21.31
C PRO A 312 1.16 8.48 22.39
N ALA A 313 1.38 7.19 22.06
CA ALA A 313 1.22 6.11 23.02
C ALA A 313 2.29 6.15 24.13
N TRP A 314 3.51 6.57 23.80
CA TRP A 314 4.56 6.78 24.79
C TRP A 314 4.24 7.98 25.69
N ASP A 315 3.80 9.09 25.08
CA ASP A 315 3.43 10.31 25.82
C ASP A 315 2.28 10.05 26.81
N GLU A 316 1.25 9.30 26.39
CA GLU A 316 0.14 8.88 27.25
C GLU A 316 0.60 7.96 28.40
N THR A 317 1.50 7.02 28.11
CA THR A 317 2.08 6.13 29.12
C THR A 317 2.82 6.91 30.20
N VAL A 318 3.63 7.90 29.80
CA VAL A 318 4.35 8.79 30.73
C VAL A 318 3.38 9.60 31.58
N VAL A 319 2.33 10.18 30.97
CA VAL A 319 1.31 10.94 31.71
C VAL A 319 0.58 10.05 32.72
N GLY A 320 0.21 8.83 32.33
CA GLY A 320 -0.41 7.84 33.21
C GLY A 320 0.50 7.44 34.38
N ALA A 321 1.77 7.17 34.10
CA ALA A 321 2.76 6.78 35.10
C ALA A 321 3.00 7.89 36.14
N VAL A 322 3.06 9.16 35.72
CA VAL A 322 3.20 10.30 36.65
C VAL A 322 1.99 10.40 37.58
N ARG A 323 0.78 10.18 37.07
CA ARG A 323 -0.44 10.16 37.90
C ARG A 323 -0.47 8.98 38.87
N ALA A 324 -0.08 7.79 38.41
CA ALA A 324 -0.01 6.59 39.23
C ALA A 324 1.07 6.67 40.34
N ALA A 325 2.09 7.50 40.13
CA ALA A 325 3.16 7.72 41.10
C ALA A 325 2.81 8.68 42.25
N SER A 326 1.59 9.22 42.30
CA SER A 326 1.12 10.09 43.39
C SER A 326 1.06 9.35 44.74
N PRO A 327 1.47 9.95 45.86
CA PRO A 327 2.13 11.26 45.99
C PRO A 327 3.64 11.22 45.68
N LEU A 328 4.15 12.33 45.14
CA LEU A 328 5.56 12.56 44.83
C LEU A 328 6.39 12.85 46.10
N PRO A 329 7.69 12.50 46.11
CA PRO A 329 8.52 12.67 47.30
C PRO A 329 8.78 14.16 47.61
N PRO A 330 8.86 14.56 48.89
CA PRO A 330 9.15 15.94 49.27
C PRO A 330 10.57 16.37 48.89
N ASP A 331 10.76 17.68 48.69
CA ASP A 331 12.06 18.29 48.43
C ASP A 331 12.88 18.45 49.74
N THR A 332 14.09 19.02 49.67
CA THR A 332 14.95 19.27 50.85
C THR A 332 14.29 20.12 51.92
N ASN A 333 13.29 20.92 51.53
CA ASN A 333 12.52 21.79 52.42
C ASN A 333 11.29 21.08 53.04
N GLY A 334 11.13 19.76 52.82
CA GLY A 334 10.00 18.98 53.31
C GLY A 334 8.69 19.20 52.54
N ILE A 335 8.68 20.11 51.55
CA ILE A 335 7.52 20.48 50.73
C ILE A 335 7.80 20.15 49.27
N THR A 336 6.79 19.65 48.55
CA THR A 336 6.88 19.43 47.10
C THR A 336 6.69 20.75 46.34
N PRO A 337 7.56 21.11 45.37
CA PRO A 337 7.41 22.31 44.55
C PRO A 337 6.10 22.29 43.75
N LYS A 338 5.45 23.45 43.66
CA LYS A 338 4.14 23.59 42.99
C LYS A 338 4.17 23.26 41.49
N LYS A 339 5.29 23.52 40.81
CA LYS A 339 5.49 23.24 39.38
C LYS A 339 6.86 22.61 39.16
N ILE A 340 6.89 21.47 38.48
CA ILE A 340 8.10 20.71 38.21
C ILE A 340 8.11 20.32 36.73
N ALA A 341 9.22 20.59 36.04
CA ALA A 341 9.44 20.13 34.67
C ALA A 341 10.31 18.87 34.70
N ILE A 342 9.83 17.77 34.10
CA ILE A 342 10.52 16.48 34.11
C ILE A 342 10.59 15.92 32.69
N THR A 343 11.75 15.40 32.32
CA THR A 343 11.97 14.76 31.03
C THR A 343 12.16 13.25 31.21
N PHE A 344 11.35 12.47 30.52
CA PHE A 344 11.41 11.00 30.49
C PHE A 344 11.94 10.52 29.14
N ARG A 345 12.76 9.48 29.16
CA ARG A 345 13.31 8.81 27.97
C ARG A 345 12.95 7.33 28.02
N ALA A 346 12.53 6.76 26.89
CA ALA A 346 12.12 5.36 26.83
C ALA A 346 13.28 4.35 26.95
N ALA A 347 14.50 4.78 26.66
CA ALA A 347 15.70 3.96 26.74
C ALA A 347 16.34 3.86 28.14
N GLU A 348 15.77 4.50 29.18
CA GLU A 348 16.39 4.63 30.51
C GLU A 348 15.89 3.66 31.58
#